data_AF-A0A7R9V806-F1
#
_entry.id   AF-A0A7R9V806-F1
#
_cell.length_a   1.000
_cell.length_b   1.000
_cell.length_c   1.000
_cell.angle_alpha   90.00
_cell.angle_beta   90.00
_cell.angle_gamma   90.00
#
_symmetry.space_group_name_H-M   'P 1'
#
loop_
_entity.id
_entity.type
_entity.pdbx_description
1 polymer ?
#
loop_
_entity_poly.entity_id
_entity_poly.type
_entity_poly.pdbx_seq_one_letter_code
_entity_poly.pdbx_strand_id
1 'polypeptide(L)'
;MADVKIDPDTFCKRLNKLKDHWKEHTSGPWAGATSLSIVVGGASEDLRYLKSISLQLWLFGYELPDTIMVLTQSELHMLTSAKKAALLQPLVERCESDVHLKMIVHVKPKAEDGSEQMQTMISAMKGDNAEGAKVGMLPKDKHTGKVAEVYESVLDKSGLELVDCHSGLADLLAIKDPSEVLNVKKAAMLASKVMKDFVVPQIERIVDENKKVKHSKLSTATEEAIVDPSKVNVKLRADNVDIAYPPIFQSGGNYDLKVSAFSDDSNLHDGVILVSIGTRYASYCANISRTYVINPTKKQEEEYNALLAAHETVMASLVDGARLADMVGKAAEVLRARGQEHLVDRLGKNLGFGMGLEFRESGHMLSAKNEGKAHAGMVFNVCIGVPDLVNPDAKDSRGRTYAYQIADTVVVPAVGKESEIATNACPRLWQKVSYTLKDDDEGDGDEVKLEDMTNGALPLRKTLRSDDPTYKSAEQLRKEK
;
A
#
# COMPACT_ATOMS: atom_id res chain seq x y z
N MET A 1 25.48 -8.42 3.59
CA MET A 1 24.19 -9.00 4.03
C MET A 1 24.20 -8.93 5.54
N ALA A 2 23.33 -8.12 6.15
CA ALA A 2 23.13 -8.19 7.60
C ALA A 2 22.78 -9.63 7.99
N ASP A 3 23.20 -10.08 9.18
CA ASP A 3 22.76 -11.35 9.73
C ASP A 3 21.24 -11.33 9.89
N VAL A 4 20.54 -11.95 8.94
CA VAL A 4 19.09 -12.08 8.96
C VAL A 4 18.74 -13.04 10.09
N LYS A 5 17.93 -12.58 11.04
CA LYS A 5 17.48 -13.35 12.19
C LYS A 5 15.96 -13.25 12.31
N ILE A 6 15.28 -14.39 12.36
CA ILE A 6 13.85 -14.45 12.72
C ILE A 6 13.74 -14.18 14.22
N ASP A 7 12.80 -13.33 14.60
CA ASP A 7 12.41 -13.13 15.99
C ASP A 7 11.48 -14.29 16.43
N PRO A 8 11.94 -15.21 17.30
CA PRO A 8 11.14 -16.36 17.70
C PRO A 8 9.89 -15.98 18.51
N ASP A 9 9.95 -14.89 19.28
CA ASP A 9 8.83 -14.49 20.14
C ASP A 9 7.67 -13.96 19.28
N THR A 10 8.00 -13.12 18.30
CA THR A 10 7.03 -12.62 17.32
C THR A 10 6.46 -13.76 16.48
N PHE A 11 7.31 -14.69 16.02
CA PHE A 11 6.88 -15.87 15.27
C PHE A 11 5.90 -16.74 16.08
N CYS A 12 6.23 -17.13 17.31
CA CYS A 12 5.39 -17.97 18.15
C CYS A 12 4.05 -17.30 18.50
N LYS A 13 4.08 -16.00 18.84
CA LYS A 13 2.86 -15.19 19.07
C LYS A 13 1.94 -15.21 17.86
N ARG A 14 2.49 -14.99 16.67
CA ARG A 14 1.72 -14.91 15.41
C ARG A 14 1.22 -16.28 14.94
N LEU A 15 2.02 -17.33 15.12
CA LEU A 15 1.61 -18.69 14.81
C LEU A 15 0.48 -19.17 15.73
N ASN A 16 0.52 -18.85 17.03
CA ASN A 16 -0.61 -19.09 17.94
C ASN A 16 -1.86 -18.33 17.47
N LYS A 17 -1.75 -17.04 17.14
CA LYS A 17 -2.88 -16.26 16.60
C LYS A 17 -3.47 -16.87 15.31
N LEU A 18 -2.63 -17.38 14.40
CA LEU A 18 -3.07 -18.09 13.20
C LEU A 18 -3.85 -19.36 13.56
N LYS A 19 -3.31 -20.19 14.46
CA LYS A 19 -3.96 -21.44 14.91
C LYS A 19 -5.31 -21.17 15.57
N ASP A 20 -5.36 -20.20 16.48
CA ASP A 20 -6.57 -19.85 17.21
C ASP A 20 -7.65 -19.33 16.25
N HIS A 21 -7.29 -18.38 15.37
CA HIS A 21 -8.22 -17.85 14.38
C HIS A 21 -8.74 -18.93 13.41
N TRP A 22 -7.88 -19.85 12.98
CA TRP A 22 -8.25 -20.98 12.11
C TRP A 22 -9.20 -21.95 12.81
N LYS A 23 -8.95 -22.27 14.08
CA LYS A 23 -9.79 -23.15 14.89
C LYS A 23 -11.16 -22.53 15.20
N GLU A 24 -11.21 -21.24 15.50
CA GLU A 24 -12.46 -20.54 15.83
C GLU A 24 -13.37 -20.34 14.60
N HIS A 25 -12.79 -20.22 13.40
CA HIS A 25 -13.52 -19.84 12.19
C HIS A 25 -13.44 -20.89 11.07
N THR A 26 -13.23 -22.17 11.42
CA THR A 26 -12.88 -23.24 10.46
C THR A 26 -13.86 -23.35 9.28
N SER A 27 -15.17 -23.39 9.51
CA SER A 27 -16.18 -23.55 8.45
C SER A 27 -16.50 -22.26 7.69
N GLY A 28 -16.07 -21.10 8.19
CA GLY A 28 -16.33 -19.80 7.58
C GLY A 28 -15.21 -19.42 6.60
N PRO A 29 -14.39 -18.41 6.93
CA PRO A 29 -13.36 -17.88 6.02
C PRO A 29 -12.23 -18.88 5.69
N TRP A 30 -12.14 -19.99 6.42
CA TRP A 30 -11.19 -21.09 6.17
C TRP A 30 -11.77 -22.27 5.39
N ALA A 31 -13.03 -22.18 4.95
CA ALA A 31 -13.68 -23.14 4.05
C ALA A 31 -13.61 -24.63 4.49
N GLY A 32 -13.55 -24.89 5.79
CA GLY A 32 -13.46 -26.24 6.35
C GLY A 32 -12.09 -26.90 6.22
N ALA A 33 -11.03 -26.15 5.88
CA ALA A 33 -9.68 -26.67 5.75
C ALA A 33 -9.21 -27.38 7.04
N THR A 34 -8.67 -28.59 6.90
CA THR A 34 -8.07 -29.41 7.96
C THR A 34 -6.55 -29.28 8.03
N SER A 35 -5.93 -28.81 6.94
CA SER A 35 -4.54 -28.35 6.87
C SER A 35 -4.46 -27.09 6.01
N LEU A 36 -3.40 -26.30 6.18
CA LEU A 36 -3.06 -25.17 5.31
C LEU A 36 -1.78 -25.49 4.55
N SER A 37 -1.74 -25.19 3.26
CA SER A 37 -0.58 -25.38 2.39
C SER A 37 -0.31 -24.08 1.64
N ILE A 38 0.83 -23.48 1.94
CA ILE A 38 1.23 -22.15 1.44
C ILE A 38 2.58 -22.28 0.76
N VAL A 39 2.62 -21.86 -0.50
CA VAL A 39 3.79 -21.97 -1.37
C VAL A 39 4.29 -20.56 -1.67
N VAL A 40 5.61 -20.36 -1.60
CA VAL A 40 6.28 -19.20 -2.18
C VAL A 40 7.37 -19.70 -3.12
N GLY A 41 7.28 -19.29 -4.38
CA GLY A 41 8.22 -19.66 -5.44
C GLY A 41 9.48 -18.81 -5.45
N GLY A 42 10.08 -18.67 -6.64
CA GLY A 42 11.26 -17.83 -6.84
C GLY A 42 10.99 -16.36 -6.49
N ALA A 43 12.04 -15.66 -6.06
CA ALA A 43 11.94 -14.24 -5.70
C ALA A 43 11.49 -13.41 -6.91
N SER A 44 10.55 -12.48 -6.70
CA SER A 44 10.05 -11.58 -7.74
C SER A 44 9.57 -10.28 -7.11
N GLU A 45 10.09 -9.15 -7.63
CA GLU A 45 9.66 -7.83 -7.18
C GLU A 45 8.22 -7.51 -7.62
N ASP A 46 7.76 -8.10 -8.73
CA ASP A 46 6.42 -7.92 -9.29
C ASP A 46 5.33 -8.63 -8.45
N LEU A 47 5.72 -9.66 -7.68
CA LEU A 47 4.79 -10.51 -6.92
C LEU A 47 4.73 -10.18 -5.42
N ARG A 48 5.37 -9.11 -4.97
CA ARG A 48 5.55 -8.75 -3.54
C ARG A 48 4.28 -8.63 -2.68
N TYR A 49 3.08 -8.54 -3.28
CA TYR A 49 1.80 -8.42 -2.56
C TYR A 49 0.93 -9.69 -2.58
N LEU A 50 1.51 -10.83 -2.96
CA LEU A 50 0.83 -12.11 -2.82
C LEU A 50 0.53 -12.41 -1.34
N LYS A 51 -0.59 -13.09 -1.08
CA LYS A 51 -1.07 -13.39 0.27
C LYS A 51 -0.09 -14.33 1.00
N SER A 52 0.48 -15.28 0.27
CA SER A 52 1.53 -16.22 0.70
C SER A 52 2.81 -15.50 1.15
N ILE A 53 3.27 -14.51 0.39
CA ILE A 53 4.42 -13.67 0.76
C ILE A 53 4.09 -12.83 1.99
N SER A 54 2.90 -12.26 2.04
CA SER A 54 2.43 -11.48 3.20
C SER A 54 2.39 -12.33 4.47
N LEU A 55 1.96 -13.60 4.38
CA LEU A 55 2.01 -14.52 5.50
C LEU A 55 3.44 -14.84 5.95
N GLN A 56 4.39 -15.02 5.02
CA GLN A 56 5.80 -15.21 5.38
C GLN A 56 6.40 -13.97 6.05
N LEU A 57 6.17 -12.78 5.49
CA LEU A 57 6.59 -11.51 6.09
C LEU A 57 6.00 -11.34 7.49
N TRP A 58 4.75 -11.72 7.69
CA TRP A 58 4.09 -11.69 8.98
C TRP A 58 4.68 -12.70 9.95
N LEU A 59 4.92 -13.95 9.57
CA LEU A 59 5.45 -14.96 10.50
C LEU A 59 6.95 -14.76 10.79
N PHE A 60 7.75 -14.47 9.76
CA PHE A 60 9.22 -14.55 9.83
C PHE A 60 9.92 -13.19 9.78
N GLY A 61 9.20 -12.12 9.40
CA GLY A 61 9.77 -10.78 9.24
C GLY A 61 10.55 -10.57 7.94
N TYR A 62 10.65 -11.59 7.07
CA TYR A 62 11.26 -11.50 5.75
C TYR A 62 10.73 -12.61 4.83
N GLU A 63 10.95 -12.45 3.53
CA GLU A 63 10.52 -13.41 2.51
C GLU A 63 11.50 -14.61 2.44
N LEU A 64 10.93 -15.81 2.37
CA LEU A 64 11.63 -17.06 2.14
C LEU A 64 11.22 -17.60 0.76
N PRO A 65 11.88 -17.18 -0.34
CA PRO A 65 11.64 -17.75 -1.66
C PRO A 65 11.85 -19.27 -1.68
N ASP A 66 11.35 -19.98 -2.68
CA ASP A 66 11.49 -21.42 -2.86
C ASP A 66 11.20 -22.20 -1.57
N THR A 67 10.10 -21.86 -0.91
CA THR A 67 9.73 -22.42 0.39
C THR A 67 8.26 -22.83 0.41
N ILE A 68 8.00 -24.03 0.92
CA ILE A 68 6.65 -24.55 1.12
C ILE A 68 6.41 -24.69 2.61
N MET A 69 5.28 -24.19 3.06
CA MET A 69 4.81 -24.27 4.44
C MET A 69 3.53 -25.09 4.47
N VAL A 70 3.51 -26.17 5.23
CA VAL A 70 2.29 -26.94 5.51
C VAL A 70 2.02 -26.92 7.01
N LEU A 71 0.85 -26.45 7.39
CA LEU A 71 0.37 -26.44 8.77
C LEU A 71 -0.77 -27.44 8.91
N THR A 72 -0.60 -28.44 9.78
CA THR A 72 -1.67 -29.34 10.22
C THR A 72 -2.12 -28.94 11.63
N GLN A 73 -3.00 -29.73 12.24
CA GLN A 73 -3.44 -29.48 13.62
C GLN A 73 -2.31 -29.67 14.65
N SER A 74 -1.30 -30.49 14.33
CA SER A 74 -0.23 -30.89 15.26
C SER A 74 1.19 -30.61 14.76
N GLU A 75 1.38 -30.43 13.45
CA GLU A 75 2.69 -30.28 12.83
C GLU A 75 2.78 -29.03 11.93
N LEU A 76 3.94 -28.37 11.94
CA LEU A 76 4.33 -27.34 10.98
C LEU A 76 5.51 -27.86 10.16
N HIS A 77 5.29 -28.13 8.88
CA HIS A 77 6.34 -28.54 7.97
C HIS A 77 6.83 -27.37 7.13
N MET A 78 8.15 -27.23 7.02
CA MET A 78 8.81 -26.23 6.18
C MET A 78 9.76 -26.95 5.21
N LEU A 79 9.49 -26.91 3.90
CA LEU A 79 10.46 -27.34 2.90
C LEU A 79 11.22 -26.13 2.36
N THR A 80 12.54 -26.13 2.46
CA THR A 80 13.38 -25.05 1.90
C THR A 80 14.82 -25.50 1.66
N SER A 81 15.67 -24.60 1.16
CA SER A 81 17.11 -24.83 0.98
C SER A 81 17.86 -24.94 2.32
N ALA A 82 19.00 -25.62 2.36
CA ALA A 82 19.82 -25.78 3.57
C ALA A 82 20.15 -24.45 4.30
N LYS A 83 20.44 -23.37 3.55
CA LYS A 83 20.72 -22.05 4.13
C LYS A 83 19.51 -21.47 4.87
N LYS A 84 18.32 -21.59 4.28
CA LYS A 84 17.06 -21.10 4.87
C LYS A 84 16.60 -21.98 6.02
N ALA A 85 16.83 -23.30 5.93
CA ALA A 85 16.57 -24.23 7.03
C ALA A 85 17.36 -23.87 8.29
N ALA A 86 18.63 -23.48 8.16
CA ALA A 86 19.44 -23.01 9.28
C ALA A 86 18.85 -21.76 9.97
N LEU A 87 18.17 -20.87 9.23
CA LEU A 87 17.48 -19.70 9.80
C LEU A 87 16.22 -20.08 10.59
N LEU A 88 15.54 -21.17 10.18
CA LEU A 88 14.35 -21.69 10.83
C LEU A 88 14.65 -22.57 12.04
N GLN A 89 15.87 -23.11 12.14
CA GLN A 89 16.27 -24.04 13.20
C GLN A 89 15.99 -23.53 14.63
N PRO A 90 16.26 -22.25 14.97
CA PRO A 90 15.95 -21.72 16.30
C PRO A 90 14.46 -21.72 16.65
N LEU A 91 13.57 -21.84 15.66
CA LEU A 91 12.12 -21.87 15.86
C LEU A 91 11.61 -23.26 16.22
N VAL A 92 12.37 -24.33 15.95
CA VAL A 92 11.90 -25.71 16.13
C VAL A 92 11.54 -25.99 17.59
N GLU A 93 12.46 -25.71 18.51
CA GLU A 93 12.24 -25.89 19.96
C GLU A 93 11.18 -24.92 20.50
N ARG A 94 11.13 -23.70 19.97
CA ARG A 94 10.14 -22.66 20.37
C ARG A 94 8.72 -23.01 19.90
N CYS A 95 8.57 -23.62 18.74
CA CYS A 95 7.30 -24.18 18.26
C CYS A 95 6.75 -25.23 19.23
N GLU A 96 7.61 -26.14 19.68
CA GLU A 96 7.18 -27.21 20.59
C GLU A 96 6.84 -26.67 21.98
N SER A 97 7.68 -25.80 22.53
CA SER A 97 7.51 -25.27 23.90
C SER A 97 6.41 -24.21 24.03
N ASP A 98 6.29 -23.26 23.09
CA ASP A 98 5.39 -22.10 23.25
C ASP A 98 4.10 -22.21 22.42
N VAL A 99 4.13 -22.97 21.32
CA VAL A 99 3.00 -23.13 20.40
C VAL A 99 2.37 -24.53 20.53
N HIS A 100 3.04 -25.45 21.23
CA HIS A 100 2.63 -26.86 21.37
C HIS A 100 2.40 -27.50 20.00
N LEU A 101 3.33 -27.25 19.06
CA LEU A 101 3.27 -27.72 17.69
C LEU A 101 4.64 -28.27 17.29
N LYS A 102 4.67 -29.46 16.69
CA LYS A 102 5.93 -30.04 16.22
C LYS A 102 6.33 -29.42 14.89
N MET A 103 7.44 -28.69 14.87
CA MET A 103 7.98 -28.13 13.63
C MET A 103 8.99 -29.08 12.99
N ILE A 104 8.82 -29.36 11.69
CA ILE A 104 9.70 -30.22 10.90
C ILE A 104 10.25 -29.43 9.73
N VAL A 105 11.57 -29.23 9.70
CA VAL A 105 12.27 -28.52 8.61
C VAL A 105 12.87 -29.53 7.64
N HIS A 106 12.25 -29.63 6.47
CA HIS A 106 12.71 -30.47 5.37
C HIS A 106 13.72 -29.70 4.51
N VAL A 107 14.96 -30.19 4.47
CA VAL A 107 16.00 -29.60 3.62
C VAL A 107 15.91 -30.21 2.23
N LYS A 108 15.65 -29.37 1.22
CA LYS A 108 15.73 -29.78 -0.18
C LYS A 108 17.20 -29.83 -0.64
N PRO A 109 17.75 -31.01 -0.99
CA PRO A 109 19.11 -31.11 -1.51
C PRO A 109 19.26 -30.33 -2.84
N LYS A 110 20.48 -29.89 -3.14
CA LYS A 110 20.75 -29.11 -4.36
C LYS A 110 20.53 -29.92 -5.65
N ALA A 111 20.82 -31.21 -5.61
CA ALA A 111 20.73 -32.12 -6.76
C ALA A 111 19.33 -32.71 -6.97
N GLU A 112 18.38 -32.40 -6.07
CA GLU A 112 17.04 -32.97 -6.07
C GLU A 112 15.98 -31.88 -6.23
N ASP A 113 14.78 -32.28 -6.66
CA ASP A 113 13.63 -31.38 -6.84
C ASP A 113 12.76 -31.23 -5.57
N GLY A 114 13.01 -32.05 -4.54
CA GLY A 114 12.29 -32.03 -3.27
C GLY A 114 11.05 -32.93 -3.21
N SER A 115 10.79 -33.72 -4.26
CA SER A 115 9.56 -34.52 -4.37
C SER A 115 9.35 -35.47 -3.19
N GLU A 116 10.39 -36.11 -2.66
CA GLU A 116 10.29 -37.03 -1.53
C GLU A 116 9.78 -36.32 -0.26
N GLN A 117 10.36 -35.17 0.04
CA GLN A 117 9.96 -34.36 1.20
C GLN A 117 8.54 -33.79 0.99
N MET A 118 8.20 -33.38 -0.24
CA MET A 118 6.84 -32.95 -0.57
C MET A 118 5.82 -34.07 -0.34
N GLN A 119 6.13 -35.32 -0.71
CA GLN A 119 5.27 -36.48 -0.43
C GLN A 119 5.08 -36.75 1.06
N THR A 120 6.11 -36.49 1.87
CA THR A 120 6.00 -36.55 3.33
C THR A 120 5.00 -35.49 3.84
N MET A 121 5.06 -34.27 3.30
CA MET A 121 4.11 -33.20 3.66
C MET A 121 2.67 -33.53 3.20
N ILE A 122 2.49 -34.10 2.00
CA ILE A 122 1.18 -34.60 1.53
C ILE A 122 0.63 -35.66 2.49
N SER A 123 1.47 -36.60 2.92
CA SER A 123 1.07 -37.67 3.84
C SER A 123 0.65 -37.11 5.20
N ALA A 124 1.35 -36.10 5.71
CA ALA A 124 0.97 -35.41 6.95
C ALA A 124 -0.38 -34.69 6.83
N MET A 125 -0.69 -34.10 5.67
CA MET A 125 -2.00 -33.47 5.42
C MET A 125 -3.15 -34.47 5.32
N LYS A 126 -2.89 -35.68 4.79
CA LYS A 126 -3.87 -36.78 4.78
C LYS A 126 -4.21 -37.23 6.20
N GLY A 127 -3.21 -37.25 7.09
CA GLY A 127 -3.34 -37.76 8.45
C GLY A 127 -3.93 -39.18 8.47
N ASP A 128 -4.67 -39.50 9.54
CA ASP A 128 -5.33 -40.80 9.70
C ASP A 128 -6.65 -40.92 8.93
N ASN A 129 -7.24 -39.81 8.47
CA ASN A 129 -8.53 -39.76 7.79
C ASN A 129 -8.42 -39.04 6.43
N ALA A 130 -7.87 -39.75 5.45
CA ALA A 130 -7.63 -39.20 4.11
C ALA A 130 -8.91 -38.75 3.38
N GLU A 131 -10.07 -39.38 3.64
CA GLU A 131 -11.34 -39.03 2.97
C GLU A 131 -11.94 -37.70 3.47
N GLY A 132 -11.58 -37.26 4.68
CA GLY A 132 -12.03 -36.00 5.26
C GLY A 132 -11.04 -34.84 5.13
N ALA A 133 -9.87 -35.08 4.53
CA ALA A 133 -8.78 -34.11 4.48
C ALA A 133 -9.05 -33.02 3.43
N LYS A 134 -9.13 -31.77 3.91
CA LYS A 134 -9.30 -30.56 3.08
C LYS A 134 -8.09 -29.65 3.23
N VAL A 135 -7.41 -29.36 2.13
CA VAL A 135 -6.21 -28.53 2.13
C VAL A 135 -6.57 -27.09 1.75
N GLY A 136 -6.39 -26.18 2.70
CA GLY A 136 -6.50 -24.74 2.47
C GLY A 136 -5.33 -24.22 1.66
N MET A 137 -5.63 -23.62 0.51
CA MET A 137 -4.69 -23.15 -0.49
C MET A 137 -4.97 -21.69 -0.87
N LEU A 138 -4.04 -21.08 -1.61
CA LEU A 138 -4.18 -19.75 -2.20
C LEU A 138 -4.21 -19.85 -3.74
N PRO A 139 -5.35 -20.19 -4.36
CA PRO A 139 -5.41 -20.50 -5.80
C PRO A 139 -5.07 -19.32 -6.72
N LYS A 140 -5.22 -18.09 -6.22
CA LYS A 140 -4.91 -16.83 -6.93
C LYS A 140 -3.44 -16.41 -6.81
N ASP A 141 -2.69 -16.98 -5.87
CA ASP A 141 -1.26 -16.71 -5.72
C ASP A 141 -0.49 -17.52 -6.74
N LYS A 142 -0.15 -16.89 -7.87
CA LYS A 142 0.62 -17.52 -8.95
C LYS A 142 2.10 -17.27 -8.76
N HIS A 143 2.82 -18.34 -8.41
CA HIS A 143 4.26 -18.33 -8.22
C HIS A 143 4.98 -18.88 -9.45
N THR A 144 6.28 -18.58 -9.55
CA THR A 144 7.16 -19.15 -10.58
C THR A 144 8.30 -19.93 -9.92
N GLY A 145 9.02 -20.73 -10.71
CA GLY A 145 10.21 -21.43 -10.25
C GLY A 145 9.97 -22.90 -9.92
N LYS A 146 11.07 -23.67 -9.97
CA LYS A 146 11.01 -25.13 -10.03
C LYS A 146 10.36 -25.78 -8.81
N VAL A 147 10.57 -25.23 -7.60
CA VAL A 147 9.99 -25.76 -6.36
C VAL A 147 8.46 -25.63 -6.38
N ALA A 148 7.95 -24.46 -6.81
CA ALA A 148 6.50 -24.24 -6.91
C ALA A 148 5.87 -25.16 -7.96
N GLU A 149 6.45 -25.24 -9.16
CA GLU A 149 5.96 -26.11 -10.25
C GLU A 149 5.88 -27.60 -9.85
N VAL A 150 6.94 -28.11 -9.19
CA VAL A 150 6.99 -29.52 -8.76
C VAL A 150 5.96 -29.77 -7.66
N TYR A 151 5.82 -28.85 -6.71
CA TYR A 151 4.86 -29.00 -5.62
C TYR A 151 3.41 -28.94 -6.09
N GLU A 152 3.08 -28.02 -7.00
CA GLU A 152 1.75 -27.99 -7.64
C GLU A 152 1.46 -29.35 -8.30
N SER A 153 2.42 -29.91 -9.05
CA SER A 153 2.24 -31.24 -9.66
C SER A 153 2.05 -32.37 -8.64
N VAL A 154 2.78 -32.34 -7.53
CA VAL A 154 2.68 -33.35 -6.46
C VAL A 154 1.34 -33.23 -5.72
N LEU A 155 0.90 -32.02 -5.43
CA LEU A 155 -0.36 -31.75 -4.76
C LEU A 155 -1.56 -32.13 -5.64
N ASP A 156 -1.55 -31.78 -6.92
CA ASP A 156 -2.63 -32.14 -7.86
C ASP A 156 -2.80 -33.66 -7.97
N LYS A 157 -1.69 -34.41 -7.96
CA LYS A 157 -1.70 -35.89 -7.98
C LYS A 157 -2.11 -36.52 -6.65
N SER A 158 -2.19 -35.75 -5.56
CA SER A 158 -2.45 -36.29 -4.22
C SER A 158 -3.88 -36.79 -4.02
N GLY A 159 -4.83 -36.26 -4.80
CA GLY A 159 -6.27 -36.52 -4.69
C GLY A 159 -6.96 -35.81 -3.52
N LEU A 160 -6.26 -34.92 -2.80
CA LEU A 160 -6.81 -34.16 -1.68
C LEU A 160 -7.83 -33.11 -2.17
N GLU A 161 -8.88 -32.86 -1.37
CA GLU A 161 -9.80 -31.76 -1.63
C GLU A 161 -9.09 -30.43 -1.35
N LEU A 162 -9.05 -29.53 -2.34
CA LEU A 162 -8.43 -28.21 -2.21
C LEU A 162 -9.49 -27.13 -2.02
N VAL A 163 -9.32 -26.28 -1.01
CA VAL A 163 -10.24 -25.18 -0.69
C VAL A 163 -9.49 -23.84 -0.62
N ASP A 164 -10.17 -22.75 -0.96
CA ASP A 164 -9.56 -21.41 -0.91
C ASP A 164 -9.58 -20.85 0.52
N CYS A 165 -8.41 -20.60 1.10
CA CYS A 165 -8.26 -20.02 2.44
C CYS A 165 -7.88 -18.52 2.43
N HIS A 166 -7.96 -17.85 1.27
CA HIS A 166 -7.61 -16.44 1.12
C HIS A 166 -8.36 -15.55 2.11
N SER A 167 -9.67 -15.75 2.29
CA SER A 167 -10.48 -14.97 3.22
C SER A 167 -10.02 -15.13 4.67
N GLY A 168 -9.68 -16.36 5.10
CA GLY A 168 -9.15 -16.63 6.44
C GLY A 168 -7.87 -15.87 6.74
N LEU A 169 -6.94 -15.83 5.78
CA LEU A 169 -5.72 -15.05 5.91
C LEU A 169 -5.97 -13.54 5.79
N ALA A 170 -6.93 -13.11 4.96
CA ALA A 170 -7.31 -11.70 4.85
C ALA A 170 -7.89 -11.17 6.17
N ASP A 171 -8.71 -11.95 6.87
CA ASP A 171 -9.26 -11.57 8.18
C ASP A 171 -8.17 -11.57 9.25
N LEU A 172 -7.30 -12.59 9.27
CA LEU A 172 -6.20 -12.71 10.23
C LEU A 172 -5.23 -11.51 10.17
N LEU A 173 -4.85 -11.09 8.96
CA LEU A 173 -3.88 -10.03 8.71
C LEU A 173 -4.50 -8.62 8.79
N ALA A 174 -5.83 -8.52 8.85
CA ALA A 174 -6.53 -7.24 8.82
C ALA A 174 -6.19 -6.37 10.03
N ILE A 175 -6.08 -6.99 11.21
CA ILE A 175 -5.85 -6.32 12.51
C ILE A 175 -4.36 -6.32 12.82
N LYS A 176 -3.75 -5.13 12.76
CA LYS A 176 -2.33 -4.90 13.00
C LYS A 176 -2.08 -4.75 14.49
N ASP A 177 -1.04 -5.41 14.99
CA ASP A 177 -0.57 -5.20 16.34
C ASP A 177 0.17 -3.84 16.50
N PRO A 178 0.49 -3.40 17.73
CA PRO A 178 1.11 -2.09 17.93
C PRO A 178 2.44 -1.87 17.18
N SER A 179 3.22 -2.93 16.98
CA SER A 179 4.49 -2.85 16.24
C SER A 179 4.26 -2.71 14.73
N GLU A 180 3.24 -3.39 14.21
CA GLU A 180 2.80 -3.31 12.82
C GLU A 180 2.23 -1.91 12.51
N VAL A 181 1.37 -1.39 13.39
CA VAL A 181 0.85 -0.02 13.30
C VAL A 181 1.98 1.01 13.33
N LEU A 182 2.99 0.82 14.18
CA LEU A 182 4.16 1.71 14.20
C LEU A 182 4.92 1.69 12.86
N ASN A 183 5.07 0.54 12.22
CA ASN A 183 5.71 0.43 10.91
C ASN A 183 4.89 1.14 9.81
N VAL A 184 3.57 0.98 9.80
CA VAL A 184 2.67 1.75 8.93
C VAL A 184 2.84 3.25 9.14
N LYS A 185 2.90 3.73 10.39
CA LYS A 185 3.09 5.15 10.70
C LYS A 185 4.44 5.69 10.23
N LYS A 186 5.51 4.88 10.32
CA LYS A 186 6.82 5.26 9.77
C LYS A 186 6.77 5.39 8.24
N ALA A 187 6.12 4.45 7.56
CA ALA A 187 5.89 4.54 6.12
C ALA A 187 5.06 5.81 5.79
N ALA A 188 3.93 6.02 6.46
CA ALA A 188 3.06 7.18 6.24
C ALA A 188 3.76 8.53 6.48
N MET A 189 4.61 8.61 7.51
CA MET A 189 5.42 9.78 7.79
C MET A 189 6.42 10.04 6.65
N LEU A 190 7.09 9.00 6.15
CA LEU A 190 7.97 9.12 5.00
C LEU A 190 7.22 9.59 3.75
N ALA A 191 6.08 8.97 3.41
CA ALA A 191 5.26 9.38 2.27
C ALA A 191 4.85 10.85 2.35
N SER A 192 4.41 11.29 3.54
CA SER A 192 4.03 12.69 3.80
C SER A 192 5.21 13.65 3.64
N LYS A 193 6.38 13.25 4.13
CA LYS A 193 7.61 14.05 4.07
C LYS A 193 8.17 14.13 2.65
N VAL A 194 8.13 13.04 1.89
CA VAL A 194 8.50 13.06 0.47
C VAL A 194 7.54 13.94 -0.33
N MET A 195 6.23 13.80 -0.12
CA MET A 195 5.25 14.67 -0.79
C MET A 195 5.52 16.15 -0.48
N LYS A 196 5.66 16.50 0.80
CA LYS A 196 5.77 17.90 1.25
C LYS A 196 7.14 18.53 0.99
N ASP A 197 8.22 17.83 1.34
CA ASP A 197 9.56 18.42 1.42
C ASP A 197 10.38 18.14 0.15
N PHE A 198 9.94 17.21 -0.72
CA PHE A 198 10.58 16.92 -2.00
C PHE A 198 9.68 17.24 -3.19
N VAL A 199 8.50 16.61 -3.30
CA VAL A 199 7.65 16.73 -4.50
C VAL A 199 7.08 18.13 -4.70
N VAL A 200 6.47 18.71 -3.67
CA VAL A 200 5.87 20.05 -3.77
C VAL A 200 6.90 21.09 -4.26
N PRO A 201 8.11 21.19 -3.66
CA PRO A 201 9.16 22.07 -4.18
C PRO A 201 9.59 21.83 -5.62
N GLN A 202 9.45 20.60 -6.16
CA GLN A 202 9.76 20.32 -7.57
C GLN A 202 8.62 20.83 -8.47
N ILE A 203 7.35 20.57 -8.09
CA ILE A 203 6.18 21.07 -8.84
C ILE A 203 6.20 22.60 -8.89
N GLU A 204 6.39 23.26 -7.74
CA GLU A 204 6.48 24.72 -7.66
C GLU A 204 7.55 25.26 -8.61
N ARG A 205 8.75 24.67 -8.59
CA ARG A 205 9.85 25.10 -9.47
C ARG A 205 9.55 24.88 -10.95
N ILE A 206 8.94 23.75 -11.29
CA ILE A 206 8.62 23.42 -12.69
C ILE A 206 7.60 24.41 -13.24
N VAL A 207 6.57 24.71 -12.45
CA VAL A 207 5.52 25.66 -12.79
C VAL A 207 6.09 27.08 -12.86
N ASP A 208 6.90 27.50 -11.88
CA ASP A 208 7.47 28.86 -11.82
C ASP A 208 8.43 29.17 -12.97
N GLU A 209 9.24 28.19 -13.35
CA GLU A 209 10.28 28.36 -14.35
C GLU A 209 9.82 27.88 -15.74
N ASN A 210 8.54 27.52 -15.89
CA ASN A 210 7.94 26.97 -17.11
C ASN A 210 8.74 25.79 -17.70
N LYS A 211 9.26 24.91 -16.83
CA LYS A 211 10.17 23.82 -17.24
C LYS A 211 9.41 22.66 -17.87
N LYS A 212 10.05 22.01 -18.84
CA LYS A 212 9.51 20.80 -19.49
C LYS A 212 10.07 19.56 -18.80
N VAL A 213 9.25 18.91 -17.97
CA VAL A 213 9.63 17.69 -17.23
C VAL A 213 8.56 16.62 -17.37
N LYS A 214 8.95 15.42 -17.81
CA LYS A 214 8.05 14.27 -17.94
C LYS A 214 7.56 13.78 -16.58
N HIS A 215 6.32 13.28 -16.52
CA HIS A 215 5.79 12.63 -15.33
C HIS A 215 6.65 11.43 -14.90
N SER A 216 7.07 10.57 -15.84
CA SER A 216 7.97 9.44 -15.58
C SER A 216 9.28 9.86 -14.92
N LYS A 217 9.85 11.00 -15.32
CA LYS A 217 11.09 11.54 -14.73
C LYS A 217 10.89 12.01 -13.28
N LEU A 218 9.75 12.65 -13.00
CA LEU A 218 9.37 13.02 -11.62
C LEU A 218 9.13 11.79 -10.75
N SER A 219 8.52 10.75 -11.32
CA SER A 219 8.32 9.46 -10.66
C SER A 219 9.65 8.86 -10.21
N THR A 220 10.62 8.71 -11.12
CA THR A 220 11.95 8.17 -10.81
C THR A 220 12.68 9.01 -9.76
N ALA A 221 12.66 10.33 -9.90
CA ALA A 221 13.31 11.21 -8.92
C ALA A 221 12.67 11.11 -7.52
N THR A 222 11.36 10.90 -7.47
CA THR A 222 10.62 10.72 -6.21
C THR A 222 10.90 9.35 -5.59
N GLU A 223 11.02 8.30 -6.39
CA GLU A 223 11.45 6.97 -5.93
C GLU A 223 12.84 7.03 -5.28
N GLU A 224 13.80 7.72 -5.91
CA GLU A 224 15.13 7.94 -5.34
C GLU A 224 15.12 8.75 -4.03
N ALA A 225 14.10 9.60 -3.82
CA ALA A 225 13.92 10.35 -2.59
C ALA A 225 13.25 9.50 -1.49
N ILE A 226 12.45 8.51 -1.87
CA ILE A 226 11.82 7.58 -0.93
C ILE A 226 12.88 6.63 -0.36
N VAL A 227 13.66 5.97 -1.22
CA VAL A 227 14.64 4.95 -0.80
C VAL A 227 15.83 5.53 -0.02
N ASP A 228 16.07 6.84 -0.13
CA ASP A 228 17.01 7.59 0.70
C ASP A 228 16.28 8.62 1.58
N PRO A 229 15.72 8.20 2.73
CA PRO A 229 14.92 9.07 3.60
C PRO A 229 15.71 10.26 4.17
N SER A 230 17.05 10.24 4.08
CA SER A 230 17.89 11.38 4.48
C SER A 230 17.66 12.62 3.61
N LYS A 231 17.28 12.45 2.34
CA LYS A 231 16.94 13.54 1.40
C LYS A 231 15.79 14.41 1.88
N VAL A 232 14.94 13.88 2.75
CA VAL A 232 13.78 14.59 3.33
C VAL A 232 13.87 14.71 4.85
N ASN A 233 15.09 14.60 5.40
CA ASN A 233 15.38 14.73 6.83
C ASN A 233 14.60 13.73 7.71
N VAL A 234 14.27 12.55 7.18
CA VAL A 234 13.58 11.48 7.90
C VAL A 234 14.59 10.46 8.42
N LYS A 235 14.60 10.25 9.73
CA LYS A 235 15.52 9.31 10.41
C LYS A 235 14.92 7.90 10.45
N LEU A 236 14.90 7.23 9.29
CA LEU A 236 14.53 5.82 9.16
C LEU A 236 15.73 5.01 8.65
N ARG A 237 15.77 3.71 8.99
CA ARG A 237 16.77 2.79 8.43
C ARG A 237 16.45 2.56 6.96
N ALA A 238 17.32 3.03 6.06
CA ALA A 238 17.15 2.92 4.61
C ALA A 238 16.91 1.47 4.15
N ASP A 239 17.61 0.48 4.73
CA ASP A 239 17.41 -0.95 4.42
C ASP A 239 15.99 -1.47 4.67
N ASN A 240 15.17 -0.75 5.43
CA ASN A 240 13.78 -1.12 5.68
C ASN A 240 12.79 -0.29 4.84
N VAL A 241 13.27 0.64 4.04
CA VAL A 241 12.46 1.55 3.24
C VAL A 241 12.42 1.05 1.81
N ASP A 242 11.23 1.11 1.22
CA ASP A 242 11.01 0.79 -0.18
C ASP A 242 9.78 1.57 -0.70
N ILE A 243 9.57 1.61 -2.00
CA ILE A 243 8.32 2.08 -2.59
C ILE A 243 7.23 1.00 -2.49
N ALA A 244 5.98 1.44 -2.33
CA ALA A 244 4.85 0.53 -2.48
C ALA A 244 4.50 0.32 -3.96
N TYR A 245 4.66 1.37 -4.76
CA TYR A 245 4.52 1.36 -6.22
C TYR A 245 5.27 2.60 -6.75
N PRO A 246 5.66 2.62 -8.04
CA PRO A 246 6.33 3.79 -8.63
C PRO A 246 5.46 5.05 -8.48
N PRO A 247 5.97 6.17 -7.93
CA PRO A 247 5.16 7.37 -7.67
C PRO A 247 4.40 7.83 -8.92
N ILE A 248 3.13 8.19 -8.76
CA ILE A 248 2.23 8.47 -9.89
C ILE A 248 2.05 9.99 -10.01
N PHE A 249 2.39 10.55 -11.16
CA PHE A 249 2.18 11.94 -11.54
C PHE A 249 1.25 11.99 -12.76
N GLN A 250 0.19 12.79 -12.69
CA GLN A 250 -0.77 12.95 -13.79
C GLN A 250 -1.18 14.42 -13.91
N SER A 251 -1.20 14.94 -15.12
CA SER A 251 -1.66 16.30 -15.44
C SER A 251 -2.01 16.42 -16.92
N GLY A 252 -2.62 17.54 -17.31
CA GLY A 252 -2.81 17.90 -18.72
C GLY A 252 -3.85 17.05 -19.44
N GLY A 253 -4.93 16.70 -18.76
CA GLY A 253 -6.11 16.08 -19.37
C GLY A 253 -6.11 14.55 -19.40
N ASN A 254 -4.99 13.92 -19.03
CA ASN A 254 -4.84 12.46 -18.98
C ASN A 254 -4.79 11.99 -17.53
N TYR A 255 -5.89 11.42 -17.03
CA TYR A 255 -5.98 10.94 -15.64
C TYR A 255 -6.51 9.51 -15.59
N ASP A 256 -5.84 8.64 -14.84
CA ASP A 256 -6.31 7.30 -14.49
C ASP A 256 -6.27 7.15 -12.96
N LEU A 257 -7.45 7.04 -12.35
CA LEU A 257 -7.58 6.94 -10.89
C LEU A 257 -7.53 5.48 -10.38
N LYS A 258 -7.24 4.52 -11.26
CA LYS A 258 -7.05 3.12 -10.86
C LYS A 258 -5.75 2.94 -10.07
N VAL A 259 -5.74 1.95 -9.19
CA VAL A 259 -4.53 1.52 -8.45
C VAL A 259 -3.40 1.02 -9.35
N SER A 260 -3.69 0.72 -10.63
CA SER A 260 -2.73 0.25 -11.63
C SER A 260 -2.20 1.37 -12.53
N ALA A 261 -2.55 2.63 -12.25
CA ALA A 261 -2.07 3.76 -13.04
C ALA A 261 -0.55 3.92 -12.92
N PHE A 262 0.06 4.54 -13.92
CA PHE A 262 1.49 4.82 -13.97
C PHE A 262 1.72 6.22 -14.52
N SER A 263 2.89 6.78 -14.21
CA SER A 263 3.33 8.08 -14.76
C SER A 263 3.70 7.92 -16.23
N ASP A 264 3.07 8.69 -17.11
CA ASP A 264 3.36 8.65 -18.55
C ASP A 264 4.61 9.49 -18.92
N ASP A 265 4.91 9.56 -20.21
CA ASP A 265 6.04 10.32 -20.74
C ASP A 265 5.65 11.74 -21.20
N SER A 266 4.43 12.18 -20.88
CA SER A 266 3.97 13.54 -21.14
C SER A 266 4.65 14.52 -20.18
N ASN A 267 4.94 15.73 -20.65
CA ASN A 267 5.45 16.79 -19.78
C ASN A 267 4.34 17.26 -18.83
N LEU A 268 4.73 17.57 -17.58
CA LEU A 268 3.85 18.18 -16.59
C LEU A 268 3.19 19.44 -17.18
N HIS A 269 1.89 19.57 -16.95
CA HIS A 269 1.05 20.69 -17.37
C HIS A 269 0.56 21.46 -16.13
N ASP A 270 0.59 22.77 -16.23
CA ASP A 270 0.14 23.72 -15.22
C ASP A 270 -1.38 23.89 -15.28
N GLY A 271 -2.09 22.97 -14.64
CA GLY A 271 -3.53 23.02 -14.47
C GLY A 271 -3.92 22.27 -13.22
N VAL A 272 -4.35 21.02 -13.38
CA VAL A 272 -4.58 20.11 -12.26
C VAL A 272 -3.52 19.02 -12.28
N ILE A 273 -2.82 18.85 -11.16
CA ILE A 273 -1.72 17.91 -11.01
C ILE A 273 -2.09 16.93 -9.90
N LEU A 274 -2.25 15.66 -10.24
CA LEU A 274 -2.42 14.58 -9.27
C LEU A 274 -1.06 13.95 -8.97
N VAL A 275 -0.77 13.78 -7.68
CA VAL A 275 0.38 13.01 -7.23
C VAL A 275 -0.05 11.97 -6.22
N SER A 276 0.33 10.71 -6.45
CA SER A 276 0.15 9.62 -5.50
C SER A 276 1.49 8.98 -5.15
N ILE A 277 1.76 8.83 -3.86
CA ILE A 277 2.99 8.24 -3.33
C ILE A 277 2.62 7.11 -2.38
N GLY A 278 3.15 5.92 -2.69
CA GLY A 278 3.10 4.77 -1.81
C GLY A 278 4.50 4.42 -1.30
N THR A 279 4.65 4.29 0.01
CA THR A 279 5.92 3.92 0.65
C THR A 279 5.74 2.68 1.50
N ARG A 280 6.83 1.95 1.73
CA ARG A 280 6.90 0.80 2.63
C ARG A 280 7.97 1.02 3.68
N TYR A 281 7.67 0.61 4.91
CA TYR A 281 8.68 0.51 5.97
C TYR A 281 8.56 -0.85 6.66
N ALA A 282 9.65 -1.62 6.69
CA ALA A 282 9.66 -3.00 7.16
C ALA A 282 8.51 -3.82 6.54
N SER A 283 8.32 -3.66 5.23
CA SER A 283 7.28 -4.26 4.40
C SER A 283 5.84 -3.76 4.58
N TYR A 284 5.54 -2.93 5.58
CA TYR A 284 4.21 -2.34 5.79
C TYR A 284 4.01 -1.10 4.92
N CYS A 285 2.90 -1.06 4.19
CA CYS A 285 2.57 -0.02 3.22
C CYS A 285 1.87 1.17 3.87
N ALA A 286 2.08 2.34 3.27
CA ALA A 286 1.27 3.54 3.45
C ALA A 286 1.07 4.23 2.10
N ASN A 287 0.01 5.02 1.99
CA ASN A 287 -0.38 5.74 0.78
C ASN A 287 -0.83 7.18 1.09
N ILE A 288 -0.46 8.09 0.20
CA ILE A 288 -0.96 9.47 0.17
C ILE A 288 -1.22 9.89 -1.28
N SER A 289 -2.33 10.58 -1.52
CA SER A 289 -2.61 11.25 -2.79
C SER A 289 -3.02 12.70 -2.55
N ARG A 290 -2.49 13.61 -3.37
CA ARG A 290 -2.82 15.04 -3.33
C ARG A 290 -3.12 15.53 -4.74
N THR A 291 -4.04 16.48 -4.82
CA THR A 291 -4.30 17.26 -6.03
C THR A 291 -3.82 18.68 -5.81
N TYR A 292 -2.97 19.17 -6.70
CA TYR A 292 -2.53 20.57 -6.74
C TYR A 292 -3.22 21.26 -7.92
N VAL A 293 -3.68 22.50 -7.72
CA VAL A 293 -4.42 23.25 -8.73
C VAL A 293 -3.71 24.57 -8.98
N ILE A 294 -3.29 24.78 -10.23
CA ILE A 294 -2.63 25.99 -10.71
C ILE A 294 -3.66 26.84 -11.45
N ASN A 295 -3.71 28.14 -11.14
CA ASN A 295 -4.68 29.10 -11.66
C ASN A 295 -6.14 28.59 -11.55
N PRO A 296 -6.58 28.25 -10.33
CA PRO A 296 -7.88 27.60 -10.14
C PRO A 296 -9.05 28.51 -10.54
N THR A 297 -10.10 27.89 -11.08
CA THR A 297 -11.41 28.52 -11.17
C THR A 297 -12.17 28.42 -9.84
N LYS A 298 -13.14 29.30 -9.62
CA LYS A 298 -14.03 29.22 -8.44
C LYS A 298 -14.75 27.87 -8.34
N LYS A 299 -15.14 27.30 -9.48
CA LYS A 299 -15.79 25.98 -9.54
C LYS A 299 -14.86 24.88 -9.02
N GLN A 300 -13.59 24.90 -9.43
CA GLN A 300 -12.58 23.94 -8.97
C GLN A 300 -12.35 24.04 -7.45
N GLU A 301 -12.34 25.25 -6.90
CA GLU A 301 -12.28 25.46 -5.45
C GLU A 301 -13.48 24.84 -4.71
N GLU A 302 -14.70 25.12 -5.19
CA GLU A 302 -15.94 24.61 -4.58
C GLU A 302 -16.01 23.07 -4.63
N GLU A 303 -15.63 22.47 -5.77
CA GLU A 303 -15.59 21.02 -5.95
C GLU A 303 -14.52 20.36 -5.06
N TYR A 304 -13.29 20.90 -5.03
CA TYR A 304 -12.22 20.38 -4.16
C TYR A 304 -12.62 20.39 -2.70
N ASN A 305 -13.17 21.51 -2.20
CA ASN A 305 -13.58 21.64 -0.81
C ASN A 305 -14.72 20.68 -0.44
N ALA A 306 -15.62 20.36 -1.38
CA ALA A 306 -16.66 19.36 -1.15
C ALA A 306 -16.10 17.94 -1.08
N LEU A 307 -15.17 17.59 -1.97
CA LEU A 307 -14.48 16.29 -1.95
C LEU A 307 -13.63 16.12 -0.69
N LEU A 308 -12.93 17.17 -0.27
CA LEU A 308 -12.18 17.18 0.99
C LEU A 308 -13.09 16.94 2.19
N ALA A 309 -14.24 17.63 2.26
CA ALA A 309 -15.20 17.42 3.34
C ALA A 309 -15.78 15.99 3.36
N ALA A 310 -16.04 15.42 2.18
CA ALA A 310 -16.47 14.02 2.07
C ALA A 310 -15.38 13.06 2.53
N HIS A 311 -14.12 13.31 2.16
CA HIS A 311 -12.95 12.51 2.54
C HIS A 311 -12.75 12.52 4.05
N GLU A 312 -12.78 13.69 4.68
CA GLU A 312 -12.66 13.84 6.13
C GLU A 312 -13.82 13.16 6.89
N THR A 313 -15.03 13.21 6.35
CA THR A 313 -16.20 12.51 6.93
C THR A 313 -16.02 10.99 6.91
N VAL A 314 -15.48 10.45 5.83
CA VAL A 314 -15.17 9.00 5.73
C VAL A 314 -14.08 8.62 6.72
N MET A 315 -12.98 9.38 6.80
CA MET A 315 -11.90 9.12 7.77
C MET A 315 -12.41 9.14 9.21
N ALA A 316 -13.21 10.15 9.58
CA ALA A 316 -13.79 10.27 10.92
C ALA A 316 -14.82 9.16 11.23
N SER A 317 -15.43 8.58 10.19
CA SER A 317 -16.40 7.49 10.32
C SER A 317 -15.77 6.10 10.50
N LEU A 318 -14.48 5.94 10.23
CA LEU A 318 -13.76 4.67 10.35
C LEU A 318 -13.30 4.41 11.79
N VAL A 319 -14.27 4.21 12.67
CA VAL A 319 -14.09 3.81 14.07
C VAL A 319 -14.39 2.32 14.25
N ASP A 320 -14.01 1.76 15.40
CA ASP A 320 -14.31 0.37 15.74
C ASP A 320 -15.82 0.08 15.63
N GLY A 321 -16.17 -1.02 14.96
CA GLY A 321 -17.54 -1.46 14.70
C GLY A 321 -18.23 -0.80 13.50
N ALA A 322 -17.62 0.22 12.88
CA ALA A 322 -18.21 0.90 11.73
C ALA A 322 -18.33 -0.05 10.53
N ARG A 323 -19.47 -0.04 9.82
CA ARG A 323 -19.69 -0.88 8.64
C ARG A 323 -18.96 -0.29 7.44
N LEU A 324 -18.19 -1.11 6.73
CA LEU A 324 -17.44 -0.67 5.55
C LEU A 324 -18.38 -0.26 4.38
N ALA A 325 -19.55 -0.89 4.29
CA ALA A 325 -20.59 -0.59 3.31
C ALA A 325 -21.11 0.85 3.37
N ASP A 326 -21.10 1.48 4.55
CA ASP A 326 -21.74 2.78 4.74
C ASP A 326 -20.88 3.94 4.19
N MET A 327 -19.58 3.71 3.97
CA MET A 327 -18.61 4.78 3.67
C MET A 327 -18.89 5.53 2.36
N VAL A 328 -19.28 4.80 1.30
CA VAL A 328 -19.63 5.42 0.01
C VAL A 328 -20.88 6.30 0.16
N GLY A 329 -21.89 5.82 0.89
CA GLY A 329 -23.13 6.56 1.15
C GLY A 329 -22.87 7.86 1.90
N LYS A 330 -22.07 7.80 2.97
CA LYS A 330 -21.68 8.98 3.77
C LYS A 330 -20.97 10.05 2.93
N ALA A 331 -20.03 9.65 2.06
CA ALA A 331 -19.38 10.60 1.15
C ALA A 331 -20.38 11.26 0.19
N ALA A 332 -21.28 10.46 -0.40
CA ALA A 332 -22.31 10.96 -1.30
C ALA A 332 -23.30 11.93 -0.61
N GLU A 333 -23.68 11.67 0.64
CA GLU A 333 -24.51 12.58 1.45
C GLU A 333 -23.85 13.94 1.66
N VAL A 334 -22.54 13.97 1.96
CA VAL A 334 -21.79 15.23 2.12
C VAL A 334 -21.75 16.02 0.81
N LEU A 335 -21.51 15.35 -0.32
CA LEU A 335 -21.48 16.00 -1.63
C LEU A 335 -22.84 16.59 -2.00
N ARG A 336 -23.94 15.84 -1.80
CA ARG A 336 -25.31 16.33 -2.03
C ARG A 336 -25.64 17.53 -1.13
N ALA A 337 -25.29 17.46 0.15
CA ALA A 337 -25.52 18.55 1.10
C ALA A 337 -24.77 19.84 0.73
N ARG A 338 -23.68 19.73 -0.03
CA ARG A 338 -22.90 20.86 -0.56
C ARG A 338 -23.33 21.29 -1.96
N GLY A 339 -24.40 20.72 -2.51
CA GLY A 339 -24.91 21.04 -3.86
C GLY A 339 -24.05 20.49 -5.00
N GLN A 340 -23.20 19.50 -4.74
CA GLN A 340 -22.23 18.93 -5.68
C GLN A 340 -22.71 17.56 -6.20
N GLU A 341 -23.96 17.49 -6.66
CA GLU A 341 -24.58 16.22 -7.08
C GLU A 341 -23.86 15.58 -8.27
N HIS A 342 -23.33 16.37 -9.21
CA HIS A 342 -22.57 15.88 -10.36
C HIS A 342 -21.26 15.18 -9.97
N LEU A 343 -20.73 15.42 -8.76
CA LEU A 343 -19.58 14.69 -8.25
C LEU A 343 -19.97 13.30 -7.74
N VAL A 344 -21.20 13.13 -7.23
CA VAL A 344 -21.70 11.83 -6.76
C VAL A 344 -21.78 10.83 -7.91
N ASP A 345 -22.25 11.26 -9.08
CA ASP A 345 -22.34 10.41 -10.28
C ASP A 345 -20.97 9.92 -10.78
N ARG A 346 -19.90 10.60 -10.36
CA ARG A 346 -18.51 10.32 -10.76
C ARG A 346 -17.70 9.65 -9.65
N LEU A 347 -18.26 9.46 -8.47
CA LEU A 347 -17.58 8.75 -7.39
C LEU A 347 -17.26 7.31 -7.80
N GLY A 348 -16.06 6.86 -7.43
CA GLY A 348 -15.67 5.47 -7.58
C GLY A 348 -16.60 4.53 -6.79
N LYS A 349 -16.70 3.27 -7.24
CA LYS A 349 -17.48 2.21 -6.57
C LYS A 349 -16.95 1.83 -5.17
N ASN A 350 -15.74 2.29 -4.83
CA ASN A 350 -15.12 2.15 -3.53
C ASN A 350 -14.35 3.44 -3.21
N LEU A 351 -14.18 3.73 -1.92
CA LEU A 351 -13.41 4.88 -1.43
C LEU A 351 -12.08 4.45 -0.80
N GLY A 352 -11.48 3.40 -1.37
CA GLY A 352 -10.24 2.81 -0.88
C GLY A 352 -10.43 1.42 -0.25
N PHE A 353 -9.44 1.01 0.56
CA PHE A 353 -9.25 -0.39 0.95
C PHE A 353 -8.37 -0.53 2.20
N GLY A 354 -8.48 -1.68 2.87
CA GLY A 354 -7.54 -2.11 3.90
C GLY A 354 -6.12 -2.22 3.34
N MET A 355 -5.12 -1.93 4.16
CA MET A 355 -3.72 -1.87 3.78
C MET A 355 -2.84 -2.35 4.94
N GLY A 356 -1.68 -2.91 4.61
CA GLY A 356 -0.76 -3.51 5.59
C GLY A 356 0.51 -4.00 4.90
N LEU A 357 0.82 -5.28 5.08
CA LEU A 357 1.86 -5.95 4.28
C LEU A 357 1.50 -5.95 2.79
N GLU A 358 0.20 -6.06 2.51
CA GLU A 358 -0.38 -5.84 1.19
C GLU A 358 -0.66 -4.36 1.00
N PHE A 359 -0.31 -3.83 -0.18
CA PHE A 359 -0.76 -2.49 -0.55
C PHE A 359 -2.29 -2.40 -0.57
N ARG A 360 -2.97 -3.44 -1.07
CA ARG A 360 -4.43 -3.52 -1.17
C ARG A 360 -4.96 -4.84 -0.63
N GLU A 361 -5.59 -4.79 0.54
CA GLU A 361 -6.31 -5.91 1.14
C GLU A 361 -7.74 -5.96 0.57
N SER A 362 -7.94 -6.78 -0.47
CA SER A 362 -9.19 -6.79 -1.25
C SER A 362 -10.43 -7.24 -0.46
N GLY A 363 -10.27 -7.99 0.64
CA GLY A 363 -11.36 -8.35 1.55
C GLY A 363 -11.92 -7.17 2.34
N HIS A 364 -11.14 -6.09 2.49
CA HIS A 364 -11.48 -4.94 3.34
C HIS A 364 -11.66 -3.66 2.50
N MET A 365 -12.36 -3.76 1.37
CA MET A 365 -12.68 -2.58 0.54
C MET A 365 -13.76 -1.70 1.16
N LEU A 366 -13.58 -0.38 1.10
CA LEU A 366 -14.59 0.62 1.47
C LEU A 366 -15.61 0.76 0.34
N SER A 367 -16.50 -0.21 0.20
CA SER A 367 -17.47 -0.28 -0.91
C SER A 367 -18.85 -0.65 -0.41
N ALA A 368 -19.90 -0.20 -1.09
CA ALA A 368 -21.30 -0.43 -0.71
C ALA A 368 -21.70 -1.93 -0.60
N LYS A 369 -20.88 -2.85 -1.12
CA LYS A 369 -21.12 -4.30 -1.07
C LYS A 369 -20.39 -5.00 0.09
N ASN A 370 -19.53 -4.30 0.82
CA ASN A 370 -18.73 -4.91 1.88
C ASN A 370 -19.42 -4.77 3.24
N GLU A 371 -20.08 -5.84 3.68
CA GLU A 371 -20.80 -5.86 4.96
C GLU A 371 -19.88 -6.01 6.19
N GLY A 372 -18.56 -6.15 5.98
CA GLY A 372 -17.56 -6.20 7.04
C GLY A 372 -17.57 -4.95 7.92
N LYS A 373 -16.92 -5.07 9.08
CA LYS A 373 -16.76 -3.98 10.05
C LYS A 373 -15.30 -3.60 10.18
N ALA A 374 -15.06 -2.31 10.40
CA ALA A 374 -13.77 -1.82 10.84
C ALA A 374 -13.52 -2.25 12.29
N HIS A 375 -12.30 -2.67 12.59
CA HIS A 375 -11.87 -3.05 13.93
C HIS A 375 -10.62 -2.27 14.33
N ALA A 376 -10.50 -1.95 15.62
CA ALA A 376 -9.32 -1.28 16.17
C ALA A 376 -8.02 -1.96 15.69
N GLY A 377 -7.07 -1.16 15.20
CA GLY A 377 -5.80 -1.66 14.64
C GLY A 377 -5.86 -2.04 13.15
N MET A 378 -7.03 -2.03 12.50
CA MET A 378 -7.08 -2.03 11.04
C MET A 378 -6.50 -0.74 10.47
N VAL A 379 -5.96 -0.82 9.26
CA VAL A 379 -5.38 0.32 8.54
C VAL A 379 -6.03 0.40 7.17
N PHE A 380 -6.47 1.60 6.77
CA PHE A 380 -7.11 1.84 5.49
C PHE A 380 -6.36 2.91 4.70
N ASN A 381 -6.22 2.69 3.40
CA ASN A 381 -6.08 3.79 2.44
C ASN A 381 -7.48 4.33 2.17
N VAL A 382 -7.79 5.53 2.67
CA VAL A 382 -9.05 6.23 2.39
C VAL A 382 -8.82 7.16 1.21
N CYS A 383 -9.49 6.91 0.09
CA CYS A 383 -9.26 7.61 -1.17
C CYS A 383 -10.59 8.05 -1.78
N ILE A 384 -10.73 9.35 -2.04
CA ILE A 384 -11.80 9.90 -2.86
C ILE A 384 -11.18 10.40 -4.16
N GLY A 385 -11.76 9.99 -5.29
CA GLY A 385 -11.38 10.49 -6.59
C GLY A 385 -12.58 10.60 -7.53
N VAL A 386 -12.54 11.62 -8.39
CA VAL A 386 -13.55 11.88 -9.42
C VAL A 386 -12.86 12.21 -10.74
N PRO A 387 -13.07 11.42 -11.80
CA PRO A 387 -12.44 11.63 -13.10
C PRO A 387 -13.31 12.47 -14.06
N ASP A 388 -12.71 12.86 -15.18
CA ASP A 388 -13.37 13.39 -16.37
C ASP A 388 -14.22 14.65 -16.15
N LEU A 389 -13.81 15.52 -15.22
CA LEU A 389 -14.42 16.84 -15.02
C LEU A 389 -14.00 17.81 -16.13
N VAL A 390 -14.84 18.79 -16.42
CA VAL A 390 -14.62 19.72 -17.55
C VAL A 390 -14.44 21.14 -17.05
N ASN A 391 -13.32 21.76 -17.44
CA ASN A 391 -13.02 23.17 -17.23
C ASN A 391 -13.32 23.95 -18.52
N PRO A 392 -14.48 24.64 -18.61
CA PRO A 392 -14.84 25.38 -19.81
C PRO A 392 -13.91 26.57 -20.08
N ASP A 393 -13.20 27.05 -19.07
CA ASP A 393 -12.39 28.27 -19.07
C ASP A 393 -10.88 27.96 -19.28
N ALA A 394 -10.55 26.72 -19.64
CA ALA A 394 -9.18 26.31 -19.90
C ALA A 394 -8.55 27.09 -21.07
N LYS A 395 -7.30 27.56 -20.87
CA LYS A 395 -6.53 28.29 -21.88
C LYS A 395 -6.08 27.43 -23.06
N ASP A 396 -5.98 26.12 -22.85
CA ASP A 396 -5.56 25.13 -23.86
C ASP A 396 -6.35 23.82 -23.71
N SER A 397 -6.18 22.92 -24.68
CA SER A 397 -6.91 21.64 -24.73
C SER A 397 -6.54 20.66 -23.61
N ARG A 398 -5.32 20.72 -23.08
CA ARG A 398 -4.82 19.87 -21.99
C ARG A 398 -5.42 20.30 -20.65
N GLY A 399 -5.75 21.57 -20.48
CA GLY A 399 -6.46 22.09 -19.31
C GLY A 399 -7.98 21.82 -19.32
N ARG A 400 -8.55 21.32 -20.43
CA ARG A 400 -10.01 21.18 -20.61
C ARG A 400 -10.62 20.11 -19.72
N THR A 401 -9.92 18.99 -19.54
CA THR A 401 -10.34 17.88 -18.71
C THR A 401 -9.48 17.84 -17.46
N TYR A 402 -10.08 17.57 -16.30
CA TYR A 402 -9.36 17.40 -15.05
C TYR A 402 -10.00 16.32 -14.17
N ALA A 403 -9.28 15.96 -13.11
CA ALA A 403 -9.73 15.01 -12.11
C ALA A 403 -9.28 15.47 -10.72
N TYR A 404 -9.92 14.94 -9.68
CA TYR A 404 -9.43 15.07 -8.31
C TYR A 404 -9.10 13.70 -7.74
N GLN A 405 -8.07 13.66 -6.90
CA GLN A 405 -7.78 12.52 -6.04
C GLN A 405 -7.17 12.99 -4.72
N ILE A 406 -7.77 12.57 -3.61
CA ILE A 406 -7.30 12.83 -2.25
C ILE A 406 -7.27 11.49 -1.53
N ALA A 407 -6.10 11.11 -1.02
CA ALA A 407 -5.95 9.87 -0.28
C ALA A 407 -5.05 10.03 0.95
N ASP A 408 -5.39 9.32 2.02
CA ASP A 408 -4.65 9.31 3.26
C ASP A 408 -4.67 7.90 3.90
N THR A 409 -3.60 7.60 4.65
CA THR A 409 -3.51 6.38 5.45
C THR A 409 -4.13 6.62 6.82
N VAL A 410 -5.14 5.84 7.18
CA VAL A 410 -5.91 5.97 8.41
C VAL A 410 -5.77 4.70 9.25
N VAL A 411 -5.46 4.86 10.54
CA VAL A 411 -5.47 3.77 11.52
C VAL A 411 -6.80 3.81 12.28
N VAL A 412 -7.53 2.70 12.26
CA VAL A 412 -8.77 2.55 13.04
C VAL A 412 -8.40 2.56 14.52
N PRO A 413 -9.00 3.45 15.31
CA PRO A 413 -8.56 3.68 16.67
C PRO A 413 -9.10 2.61 17.63
N ALA A 414 -8.57 2.58 18.84
CA ALA A 414 -9.20 1.84 19.93
C ALA A 414 -10.60 2.40 20.22
N VAL A 415 -11.48 1.55 20.77
CA VAL A 415 -12.87 1.90 21.10
C VAL A 415 -12.95 3.23 21.85
N GLY A 416 -13.81 4.14 21.39
CA GLY A 416 -14.05 5.44 22.01
C GLY A 416 -13.01 6.54 21.69
N LYS A 417 -12.04 6.28 20.81
CA LYS A 417 -11.08 7.27 20.31
C LYS A 417 -11.37 7.68 18.86
N GLU A 418 -10.85 8.83 18.47
CA GLU A 418 -10.95 9.36 17.10
C GLU A 418 -9.93 8.69 16.17
N SER A 419 -10.27 8.61 14.88
CA SER A 419 -9.40 8.02 13.85
C SER A 419 -8.07 8.76 13.74
N GLU A 420 -6.98 8.01 13.58
CA GLU A 420 -5.65 8.59 13.43
C GLU A 420 -5.25 8.66 11.95
N ILE A 421 -5.07 9.88 11.45
CA ILE A 421 -4.60 10.13 10.08
C ILE A 421 -3.06 10.11 10.08
N ALA A 422 -2.47 8.99 9.68
CA ALA A 422 -1.02 8.79 9.73
C ALA A 422 -0.26 9.68 8.73
N THR A 423 -0.93 10.15 7.67
CA THR A 423 -0.37 11.02 6.62
C THR A 423 -0.66 12.52 6.82
N ASN A 424 -1.10 12.93 8.01
CA ASN A 424 -1.52 14.31 8.28
C ASN A 424 -0.38 15.36 8.23
N ALA A 425 0.88 14.92 8.16
CA ALA A 425 2.04 15.82 8.08
C ALA A 425 2.13 16.57 6.73
N CYS A 426 1.50 16.05 5.68
CA CYS A 426 1.36 16.72 4.39
C CYS A 426 -0.04 17.34 4.27
N PRO A 427 -0.14 18.68 4.11
CA PRO A 427 -1.43 19.36 4.09
C PRO A 427 -2.28 18.96 2.88
N ARG A 428 -3.60 19.13 3.05
CA ARG A 428 -4.64 18.90 2.02
C ARG A 428 -5.72 19.98 2.00
N LEU A 429 -5.51 21.07 2.74
CA LEU A 429 -6.43 22.20 2.72
C LEU A 429 -6.23 22.98 1.42
N TRP A 430 -7.31 23.53 0.87
CA TRP A 430 -7.30 24.29 -0.39
C TRP A 430 -6.15 25.30 -0.46
N GLN A 431 -5.98 26.14 0.58
CA GLN A 431 -4.94 27.18 0.59
C GLN A 431 -3.50 26.62 0.46
N LYS A 432 -3.30 25.36 0.82
CA LYS A 432 -2.00 24.67 0.78
C LYS A 432 -1.75 23.93 -0.54
N VAL A 433 -2.76 23.82 -1.40
CA VAL A 433 -2.69 23.06 -2.65
C VAL A 433 -3.12 23.86 -3.88
N SER A 434 -3.58 25.10 -3.69
CA SER A 434 -3.86 26.06 -4.76
C SER A 434 -2.68 27.02 -4.96
N TYR A 435 -2.39 27.31 -6.23
CA TYR A 435 -1.36 28.27 -6.64
C TYR A 435 -1.89 29.16 -7.76
N THR A 436 -1.50 30.43 -7.75
CA THR A 436 -1.76 31.39 -8.82
C THR A 436 -0.43 31.88 -9.39
N LEU A 437 -0.28 31.81 -10.71
CA LEU A 437 0.84 32.39 -11.42
C LEU A 437 0.66 33.91 -11.52
N LYS A 438 1.75 34.66 -11.35
CA LYS A 438 1.79 36.08 -11.74
C LYS A 438 1.97 36.15 -13.25
N ASP A 439 1.16 36.95 -13.91
CA ASP A 439 1.29 37.22 -15.34
C ASP A 439 2.62 37.94 -15.61
N ASP A 440 3.67 37.21 -15.98
CA ASP A 440 4.90 37.73 -16.58
C ASP A 440 5.53 36.67 -17.51
N ASP A 441 5.61 37.03 -18.80
CA ASP A 441 6.30 36.47 -19.97
C ASP A 441 6.40 34.94 -20.21
N GLU A 442 5.72 34.49 -21.27
CA GLU A 442 5.87 33.19 -21.95
C GLU A 442 7.30 33.01 -22.52
N GLY A 443 8.25 32.62 -21.67
CA GLY A 443 9.57 32.17 -22.09
C GLY A 443 9.57 30.69 -22.49
N ASP A 444 10.33 30.33 -23.53
CA ASP A 444 10.59 28.94 -23.93
C ASP A 444 11.33 28.20 -22.80
N GLY A 445 10.69 27.18 -22.21
CA GLY A 445 11.22 26.44 -21.08
C GLY A 445 12.34 25.45 -21.44
N ASP A 446 13.43 25.47 -20.67
CA ASP A 446 14.56 24.53 -20.79
C ASP A 446 14.22 23.12 -20.26
N GLU A 447 14.83 22.09 -20.85
CA GLU A 447 14.77 20.71 -20.33
C GLU A 447 15.64 20.55 -19.06
N VAL A 448 15.09 19.91 -18.03
CA VAL A 448 15.78 19.68 -16.74
C VAL A 448 16.41 18.30 -16.73
N LYS A 449 17.69 18.13 -16.32
CA LYS A 449 18.31 16.80 -16.15
C LYS A 449 17.91 16.14 -14.82
N LEU A 450 18.03 14.81 -14.72
CA LEU A 450 17.64 14.08 -13.51
C LEU A 450 18.50 14.50 -12.29
N GLU A 451 19.81 14.67 -12.52
CA GLU A 451 20.80 15.09 -11.53
C GLU A 451 20.49 16.47 -10.91
N ASP A 452 19.87 17.38 -11.68
CA ASP A 452 19.49 18.71 -11.21
C ASP A 452 18.27 18.66 -10.27
N MET A 453 17.42 17.65 -10.41
CA MET A 453 16.25 17.45 -9.54
C MET A 453 16.65 16.79 -8.21
N THR A 454 17.67 15.93 -8.22
CA THR A 454 18.09 15.12 -7.06
C THR A 454 19.10 15.83 -6.16
N ASN A 455 19.92 16.74 -6.70
CA ASN A 455 21.00 17.42 -5.96
C ASN A 455 20.64 18.78 -5.34
N GLY A 456 19.38 19.21 -5.43
CA GLY A 456 18.83 20.29 -4.60
C GLY A 456 19.67 21.57 -4.53
N ALA A 457 19.91 22.25 -5.65
CA ALA A 457 20.37 23.65 -5.62
C ALA A 457 20.14 24.33 -6.97
N LEU A 458 19.42 25.46 -6.99
CA LEU A 458 19.64 26.69 -7.77
C LEU A 458 18.48 27.70 -7.51
N PRO A 459 18.65 29.02 -7.73
CA PRO A 459 17.68 30.07 -7.35
C PRO A 459 16.34 29.99 -8.10
N LEU A 460 15.22 30.10 -7.36
CA LEU A 460 13.89 30.31 -7.96
C LEU A 460 13.77 31.69 -8.59
N ARG A 461 13.16 31.75 -9.77
CA ARG A 461 12.60 32.98 -10.38
C ARG A 461 11.22 33.28 -9.75
N LYS A 462 10.80 34.55 -9.76
CA LYS A 462 9.69 35.07 -8.94
C LYS A 462 8.32 35.07 -9.65
N THR A 463 7.61 33.95 -9.71
CA THR A 463 6.32 33.89 -10.45
C THR A 463 5.15 33.19 -9.72
N LEU A 464 5.35 32.26 -8.76
CA LEU A 464 4.23 31.71 -7.96
C LEU A 464 3.72 32.63 -6.85
N ARG A 465 2.41 32.53 -6.59
CA ARG A 465 1.79 32.89 -5.33
C ARG A 465 0.94 31.72 -4.82
N SER A 466 1.20 31.27 -3.59
CA SER A 466 0.29 30.37 -2.87
C SER A 466 -0.74 31.19 -2.06
N ASP A 467 -1.95 30.65 -1.90
CA ASP A 467 -2.99 31.24 -1.04
C ASP A 467 -2.73 30.97 0.45
N ASP A 468 -1.71 30.17 0.78
CA ASP A 468 -1.27 29.91 2.14
C ASP A 468 -0.60 31.16 2.77
N PRO A 469 -1.16 31.73 3.86
CA PRO A 469 -0.59 32.91 4.52
C PRO A 469 0.79 32.64 5.17
N THR A 470 1.17 31.38 5.33
CA THR A 470 2.47 30.95 5.85
C THR A 470 3.46 30.53 4.76
N TYR A 471 3.03 30.48 3.51
CA TYR A 471 3.92 30.19 2.39
C TYR A 471 4.95 31.30 2.31
N LYS A 472 6.22 30.90 2.43
CA LYS A 472 7.34 31.77 2.19
C LYS A 472 7.97 31.32 0.89
N SER A 473 8.06 32.23 -0.07
CA SER A 473 8.84 31.96 -1.27
C SER A 473 10.28 31.63 -0.88
N ALA A 474 10.99 30.89 -1.72
CA ALA A 474 12.40 30.57 -1.46
C ALA A 474 13.27 31.83 -1.22
N GLU A 475 12.88 33.00 -1.72
CA GLU A 475 13.52 34.29 -1.43
C GLU A 475 13.28 34.77 0.01
N GLN A 476 12.05 34.64 0.53
CA GLN A 476 11.74 35.00 1.91
C GLN A 476 12.51 34.11 2.90
N LEU A 477 12.60 32.80 2.60
CA LEU A 477 13.40 31.86 3.38
C LEU A 477 14.91 32.13 3.28
N ARG A 478 15.40 32.72 2.18
CA ARG A 478 16.81 33.13 2.03
C ARG A 478 17.15 34.42 2.76
N LYS A 479 16.19 35.35 2.93
CA LYS A 479 16.40 36.61 3.67
C LYS A 479 16.33 36.44 5.19
N GLU A 480 15.77 35.31 5.66
CA GLU A 480 15.64 34.98 7.08
C GLU A 480 16.77 34.07 7.61
N LYS A 481 17.63 33.58 6.71
CA LYS A 481 18.91 32.93 7.05
C LYS A 481 20.02 33.95 6.96
#